data_AF-A0A6J3K8C1-F1
#
_entry.id   AF-A0A6J3K8C1-F1
#
_cell.length_a   1.000
_cell.length_b   1.000
_cell.length_c   1.000
_cell.angle_alpha   90.00
_cell.angle_beta   90.00
_cell.angle_gamma   90.00
#
_symmetry.space_group_name_H-M   'P 1'
#
loop_
_entity.id
_entity.type
_entity.pdbx_description
1 polymer ?
#
loop_
_entity_poly.entity_id
_entity_poly.type
_entity_poly.pdbx_seq_one_letter_code
_entity_poly.pdbx_strand_id
1 'polypeptide(L)'
;MVLKFGELPVRIRKIMYYTLCATHQRFWAKSISHGLPNFLKRSVHALVPMVPGFLSTVVIVKWANEEYRRSKRKDRQLNERDA
;
A
#
# COMPACT_ATOMS: atom_id res chain seq x y z
N MET A 1 28.48 0.45 12.48
CA MET A 1 28.44 -0.30 13.75
C MET A 1 27.50 -1.48 13.53
N VAL A 2 28.01 -2.71 13.51
CA VAL A 2 27.19 -3.90 13.22
C VAL A 2 26.61 -4.41 14.54
N LEU A 3 25.28 -4.50 14.62
CA LEU A 3 24.59 -5.03 15.81
C LEU A 3 24.83 -6.56 15.91
N LYS A 4 25.33 -7.02 17.06
CA LYS A 4 25.55 -8.44 17.36
C LYS A 4 24.62 -8.92 18.47
N PHE A 5 24.19 -10.18 18.39
CA PHE A 5 23.49 -10.83 19.49
C PHE A 5 24.37 -10.85 20.74
N GLY A 6 23.82 -10.45 21.88
CA GLY A 6 24.56 -10.25 23.15
C GLY A 6 25.04 -8.81 23.38
N GLU A 7 25.24 -8.02 22.32
CA GLU A 7 25.68 -6.62 22.39
C GLU A 7 24.56 -5.63 22.00
N LEU A 8 23.31 -6.09 21.97
CA LEU A 8 22.19 -5.19 21.70
C LEU A 8 22.11 -4.13 22.81
N PRO A 9 21.88 -2.84 22.48
CA PRO A 9 21.74 -1.76 23.45
C PRO A 9 20.38 -1.81 24.16
N VAL A 10 19.91 -3.00 24.53
CA VAL A 10 18.63 -3.27 25.18
C VAL A 10 18.87 -4.20 26.35
N ARG A 11 18.52 -3.75 27.56
CA ARG A 11 18.62 -4.55 28.79
C ARG A 11 17.26 -5.08 29.20
N ILE A 12 16.93 -6.30 28.78
CA ILE A 12 15.69 -6.98 29.16
C ILE A 12 15.87 -7.65 30.53
N ARG A 13 14.94 -7.47 31.46
CA ARG A 13 14.92 -8.16 32.76
C ARG A 13 13.51 -8.67 33.07
N LYS A 14 13.42 -9.83 33.74
CA LYS A 14 12.17 -10.42 34.25
C LYS A 14 11.09 -10.70 33.19
N ILE A 15 11.48 -11.17 32.00
CA ILE A 15 10.53 -11.62 30.97
C ILE A 15 10.71 -13.12 30.76
N MET A 16 9.61 -13.87 30.82
CA MET A 16 9.57 -15.30 30.53
C MET A 16 8.82 -15.52 29.21
N TYR A 17 9.44 -16.28 28.30
CA TYR A 17 8.84 -16.66 27.02
C TYR A 17 8.57 -18.16 27.04
N TYR A 18 7.36 -18.54 26.60
CA TYR A 18 6.97 -19.93 26.44
C TYR A 18 6.73 -20.21 24.97
N THR A 19 7.32 -21.27 24.46
CA THR A 19 7.18 -21.69 23.06
C THR A 19 6.93 -23.19 22.99
N LEU A 20 6.20 -23.61 21.96
CA LEU A 20 6.00 -25.02 21.62
C LEU A 20 6.99 -25.39 20.51
N CYS A 21 7.51 -26.62 20.55
CA CYS A 21 8.34 -27.13 19.46
C CYS A 21 7.54 -27.16 18.14
N ALA A 22 8.18 -26.79 17.04
CA ALA A 22 7.53 -26.61 15.73
C ALA A 22 6.82 -27.88 15.24
N THR A 23 7.34 -29.07 15.56
CA THR A 23 6.74 -30.36 15.20
C THR A 23 5.38 -30.61 15.85
N HIS A 24 5.13 -29.99 17.00
CA HIS A 24 3.87 -30.11 17.75
C HIS A 24 2.88 -28.99 17.43
N GLN A 25 3.29 -27.98 16.65
CA GLN A 25 2.44 -26.86 16.27
C GLN A 25 1.68 -27.14 14.97
N ARG A 26 0.46 -26.61 14.88
CA ARG A 26 -0.28 -26.59 13.61
C ARG A 26 0.19 -25.39 12.79
N PHE A 27 0.79 -25.65 11.64
CA PHE A 27 1.35 -24.59 10.78
C PHE A 27 0.30 -23.56 10.31
N TRP A 28 -0.90 -24.02 9.96
CA TRP A 28 -2.04 -23.15 9.59
C TRP A 28 -3.13 -23.12 10.66
N ALA A 29 -2.74 -22.97 11.93
CA ALA A 29 -3.72 -22.84 13.00
C ALA A 29 -4.62 -21.61 12.75
N LYS A 30 -5.94 -21.83 12.73
CA LYS A 30 -6.95 -20.74 12.67
C LYS A 30 -6.78 -19.81 11.47
N SER A 31 -6.21 -20.30 10.37
CA SER A 31 -5.95 -19.51 9.16
C SER A 31 -7.22 -18.88 8.59
N ILE A 32 -8.32 -19.65 8.54
CA ILE A 32 -9.61 -19.16 8.04
C ILE A 32 -10.33 -18.32 9.10
N SER A 33 -10.45 -18.81 10.33
CA SER A 33 -11.26 -18.15 11.37
C SER A 33 -10.63 -16.89 11.95
N HIS A 34 -9.30 -16.81 12.03
CA HIS A 34 -8.59 -15.64 12.55
C HIS A 34 -7.67 -14.99 11.51
N GLY A 35 -7.03 -15.77 10.66
CA GLY A 35 -6.12 -15.24 9.63
C GLY A 35 -6.86 -14.38 8.61
N LEU A 36 -7.96 -14.88 8.03
CA LEU A 36 -8.71 -14.16 7.00
C LEU A 36 -9.36 -12.86 7.53
N PRO A 37 -10.06 -12.84 8.68
CA PRO A 37 -10.56 -11.59 9.25
C PRO A 37 -9.46 -10.59 9.57
N ASN A 38 -8.31 -11.04 10.07
CA ASN A 38 -7.18 -10.15 10.35
C ASN A 38 -6.56 -9.60 9.06
N PHE A 39 -6.44 -10.42 8.02
CA PHE A 39 -5.99 -9.98 6.71
C PHE A 39 -6.91 -8.89 6.15
N LEU A 40 -8.23 -9.11 6.17
CA LEU A 40 -9.20 -8.11 5.71
C LEU A 40 -9.09 -6.80 6.49
N LYS A 41 -9.01 -6.86 7.83
CA LYS A 41 -8.82 -5.66 8.67
C LYS A 41 -7.55 -4.90 8.29
N ARG A 42 -6.43 -5.60 8.10
CA ARG A 42 -5.15 -5.00 7.70
C ARG A 42 -5.20 -4.39 6.30
N SER A 43 -5.84 -5.08 5.35
CA SER A 43 -6.01 -4.60 3.99
C SER A 43 -6.84 -3.32 3.95
N VAL A 44 -7.97 -3.26 4.66
CA VAL A 44 -8.79 -2.04 4.75
C VAL A 44 -7.99 -0.90 5.38
N HIS A 45 -7.29 -1.15 6.49
CA HIS A 45 -6.49 -0.13 7.15
C HIS A 45 -5.35 0.41 6.28
N ALA A 46 -4.75 -0.44 5.44
CA ALA A 46 -3.71 -0.02 4.49
C ALA A 46 -4.29 0.74 3.27
N LEU A 47 -5.49 0.36 2.82
CA LEU A 47 -6.16 1.00 1.70
C LEU A 47 -6.58 2.44 2.02
N VAL A 48 -7.08 2.72 3.23
CA VAL A 48 -7.54 4.07 3.62
C VAL A 48 -6.51 5.18 3.31
N PRO A 49 -5.25 5.10 3.74
CA PRO A 49 -4.25 6.12 3.40
C PRO A 49 -3.76 6.06 1.94
N MET A 50 -3.87 4.90 1.27
CA MET A 50 -3.43 4.75 -0.12
C MET A 50 -4.44 5.28 -1.14
N VAL A 51 -5.75 5.13 -0.86
CA VAL A 51 -6.85 5.42 -1.78
C VAL A 51 -6.79 6.85 -2.35
N PRO A 52 -6.54 7.91 -1.56
CA PRO A 52 -6.45 9.27 -2.12
C PRO A 52 -5.38 9.41 -3.20
N GLY A 53 -4.19 8.83 -3.00
CA GLY A 53 -3.09 8.90 -3.96
C GLY A 53 -3.37 8.09 -5.24
N PHE A 54 -4.03 6.93 -5.10
CA PHE A 54 -4.45 6.15 -6.27
C PHE A 54 -5.54 6.87 -7.08
N LEU A 55 -6.56 7.41 -6.39
CA LEU A 55 -7.65 8.14 -7.04
C LEU A 55 -7.14 9.40 -7.74
N SER A 56 -6.28 10.19 -7.08
CA SER A 56 -5.71 11.39 -7.69
C SER A 56 -4.92 11.05 -8.95
N THR A 57 -4.13 9.97 -8.92
CA THR A 57 -3.36 9.51 -10.08
C THR A 57 -4.29 9.14 -11.25
N VAL A 58 -5.35 8.38 -10.99
CA VAL A 58 -6.32 8.01 -12.04
C VAL A 58 -7.00 9.23 -12.64
N VAL A 59 -7.39 10.20 -11.80
CA VAL A 59 -8.03 11.44 -12.25
C VAL A 59 -7.07 12.25 -13.11
N ILE A 60 -5.83 12.46 -12.66
CA ILE A 60 -4.81 13.23 -13.38
C ILE A 60 -4.50 12.59 -14.73
N VAL A 61 -4.30 11.28 -14.77
CA VAL A 61 -3.99 10.57 -16.02
C VAL A 61 -5.14 10.65 -17.02
N LYS A 62 -6.39 10.51 -16.57
CA LYS A 62 -7.56 10.67 -17.45
C LYS A 62 -7.69 12.09 -17.97
N TRP A 63 -7.54 13.08 -17.10
CA TRP A 63 -7.62 14.49 -17.46
C TRP A 63 -6.52 14.87 -18.46
N ALA A 64 -5.26 14.51 -18.18
CA ALA A 64 -4.13 14.84 -19.04
C ALA A 64 -4.27 14.24 -20.45
N ASN A 65 -4.75 12.99 -20.56
CA ASN A 65 -4.99 12.37 -21.86
C ASN A 65 -6.09 13.08 -22.65
N GLU A 66 -7.17 13.48 -21.98
CA GLU A 66 -8.27 14.18 -22.65
C GLU A 66 -7.87 15.59 -23.08
N GLU A 67 -7.12 16.30 -22.24
CA GLU A 67 -6.62 17.64 -22.54
C GLU A 67 -5.61 17.61 -23.69
N TYR A 68 -4.70 16.62 -23.69
CA TYR A 68 -3.78 16.40 -24.80
C TYR A 68 -4.52 16.10 -26.11
N ARG A 69 -5.64 15.38 -26.05
CA ARG A 69 -6.48 15.12 -27.23
C ARG A 69 -7.22 16.37 -27.70
N ARG A 70 -7.63 17.25 -26.77
CA ARG A 70 -8.25 18.54 -27.09
C ARG A 70 -7.26 19.50 -27.74
N SER A 71 -6.05 19.63 -27.18
CA SER A 71 -5.02 20.55 -27.69
C SER A 71 -4.53 20.20 -29.10
N LYS A 72 -4.61 18.92 -29.50
CA LYS A 72 -4.32 18.48 -30.87
C LYS A 72 -5.40 18.79 -31.90
N ARG A 73 -6.61 19.17 -31.48
CA ARG A 73 -7.68 19.54 -32.44
C ARG A 73 -7.37 20.93 -33.00
N LYS A 74 -7.58 21.10 -34.31
CA LYS A 74 -7.45 22.42 -34.95
C LYS A 74 -8.44 23.39 -34.31
N ASP A 75 -7.95 24.56 -33.90
CA ASP A 75 -8.81 25.58 -33.35
C ASP A 75 -9.50 26.34 -34.50
N ARG A 76 -10.83 26.41 -34.44
CA ARG A 76 -11.63 26.99 -35.52
C ARG A 76 -11.52 28.51 -35.54
N GLN A 77 -11.36 29.14 -34.38
CA GLN A 77 -11.28 30.59 -34.24
C GLN A 77 -9.97 31.20 -34.76
N LEU A 78 -8.89 30.41 -34.83
CA LEU A 78 -7.62 30.87 -35.39
C LEU A 78 -7.70 30.94 -36.93
N ASN A 79 -8.29 29.93 -37.57
CA ASN A 79 -8.44 29.88 -39.03
C ASN A 79 -9.40 30.94 -39.60
N GLU A 80 -10.40 31.38 -38.84
CA GLU A 80 -11.37 32.40 -39.27
C GLU A 80 -10.78 33.83 -39.23
N ARG A 81 -9.62 34.05 -38.58
CA ARG A 81 -8.95 35.36 -38.48
C ARG A 81 -7.87 35.60 -39.54
N ASP A 82 -7.39 34.53 -40.18
CA ASP A 82 -6.34 34.57 -41.21
C ASP A 82 -6.91 34.53 -42.65
N ALA A 83 -8.25 34.59 -42.80
CA ALA A 83 -8.99 34.58 -44.07
C ALA A 83 -9.65 35.93 -44.35
#